data_AF-A0A438E0M5-F1
#
_entry.id   AF-A0A438E0M5-F1
#
_cell.length_a   1.000
_cell.length_b   1.000
_cell.length_c   1.000
_cell.angle_alpha   90.00
_cell.angle_beta   90.00
_cell.angle_gamma   90.00
#
_symmetry.space_group_name_H-M   'P 1'
#
loop_
_entity.id
_entity.type
_entity.pdbx_description
1 polymer ?
#
loop_
_entity_poly.entity_id
_entity_poly.type
_entity_poly.pdbx_seq_one_letter_code
_entity_poly.pdbx_strand_id
1 'polypeptide(L)'
;MLSSTHSSDLHLPYSSTSSPVSLSLNHALPIKLDRNNYILWKTQMENVVYANGFEEYIDDTKPCPPQELHTSELNLAFVQWRHFDRMVLSWLYSMLTPYIMGQIIGFQTSHDAWMTLHKIFSASSKARIVQLHLEFQTAKKGVDPMLEYILKIKTISDNLTAIGEPVEETNHIL
;
A
#
# COMPACT_ATOMS: atom_id res chain seq x y z
N MET A 1 -4.35 68.39 34.99
CA MET A 1 -4.86 67.69 33.80
C MET A 1 -3.80 66.70 33.36
N LEU A 2 -4.10 65.40 33.40
CA LEU A 2 -3.43 64.34 32.64
C LEU A 2 -4.35 63.12 32.72
N SER A 3 -4.85 62.73 31.56
CA SER A 3 -5.85 61.69 31.34
C SER A 3 -5.19 60.30 31.40
N SER A 4 -5.86 59.38 32.10
CA SER A 4 -5.46 57.98 32.25
C SER A 4 -5.68 57.20 30.95
N THR A 5 -4.65 56.45 30.55
CA THR A 5 -4.63 55.45 29.50
C THR A 5 -5.51 54.25 29.85
N HIS A 6 -6.41 53.88 28.93
CA HIS A 6 -7.12 52.61 28.95
C HIS A 6 -6.71 51.84 27.68
N SER A 7 -6.08 50.68 27.84
CA SER A 7 -5.99 49.69 26.77
C SER A 7 -6.01 48.31 27.42
N SER A 8 -7.15 47.65 27.27
CA SER A 8 -7.36 46.26 27.69
C SER A 8 -6.95 45.37 26.54
N ASP A 9 -5.84 44.64 26.69
CA ASP A 9 -5.44 43.62 25.72
C ASP A 9 -6.37 42.40 25.86
N LEU A 10 -7.17 42.16 24.83
CA LEU A 10 -8.00 40.98 24.66
C LEU A 10 -7.10 39.79 24.29
N HIS A 11 -6.93 38.85 25.22
CA HIS A 11 -6.30 37.57 24.97
C HIS A 11 -7.30 36.64 24.25
N LEU A 12 -7.05 36.34 22.97
CA LEU A 12 -7.79 35.32 22.22
C LEU A 12 -7.27 33.92 22.61
N PRO A 13 -8.13 32.95 22.96
CA PRO A 13 -7.70 31.57 23.12
C PRO A 13 -7.48 30.96 21.72
N TYR A 14 -6.24 30.54 21.45
CA TYR A 14 -5.93 29.69 20.31
C TYR A 14 -6.52 28.30 20.54
N SER A 15 -7.77 28.11 20.14
CA SER A 15 -8.32 26.77 19.93
C SER A 15 -7.78 26.26 18.61
N SER A 16 -6.71 25.48 18.65
CA SER A 16 -6.25 24.70 17.50
C SER A 16 -7.24 23.56 17.26
N THR A 17 -8.34 23.86 16.56
CA THR A 17 -9.20 22.85 15.98
C THR A 17 -8.44 22.22 14.82
N SER A 18 -7.84 21.04 15.05
CA SER A 18 -7.35 20.20 13.95
C SER A 18 -8.57 19.73 13.17
N SER A 19 -8.86 20.38 12.05
CA SER A 19 -9.86 19.90 11.09
C SER A 19 -9.50 18.46 10.71
N PRO A 20 -10.46 17.52 10.71
CA PRO A 20 -10.18 16.18 10.19
C PRO A 20 -9.80 16.33 8.73
N VAL A 21 -8.55 16.03 8.41
CA VAL A 21 -8.08 16.00 7.02
C VAL A 21 -8.92 14.92 6.34
N SER A 22 -9.79 15.32 5.42
CA SER A 22 -10.50 14.40 4.55
C SER A 22 -9.46 13.78 3.63
N LEU A 23 -8.88 12.65 4.06
CA LEU A 23 -7.97 11.82 3.27
C LEU A 23 -8.80 11.07 2.23
N SER A 24 -9.41 11.83 1.30
CA SER A 24 -9.98 11.27 0.09
C SER A 24 -8.82 10.86 -0.80
N LEU A 25 -8.73 9.56 -1.09
CA LEU A 25 -7.78 9.01 -2.04
C LEU A 25 -8.17 9.49 -3.44
N ASN A 26 -7.73 10.70 -3.82
CA ASN A 26 -8.04 11.32 -5.11
C ASN A 26 -7.15 10.81 -6.25
N HIS A 27 -6.20 9.92 -5.95
CA HIS A 27 -5.36 9.29 -6.96
C HIS A 27 -6.08 8.05 -7.48
N ALA A 28 -6.48 8.07 -8.76
CA ALA A 28 -6.93 6.87 -9.45
C ALA A 28 -5.85 5.80 -9.30
N LEU A 29 -6.15 4.73 -8.58
CA LEU A 29 -5.21 3.63 -8.37
C LEU A 29 -5.06 2.88 -9.69
N PRO A 30 -3.91 2.97 -10.36
CA PRO A 30 -3.82 2.60 -11.77
C PRO A 30 -3.82 1.09 -12.00
N ILE A 31 -3.55 0.29 -10.97
CA ILE A 31 -3.31 -1.15 -11.10
C ILE A 31 -4.25 -1.92 -10.18
N LYS A 32 -5.07 -2.78 -10.79
CA LYS A 32 -5.86 -3.78 -10.07
C LYS A 32 -5.08 -5.09 -9.96
N LEU A 33 -5.03 -5.65 -8.76
CA LEU A 33 -4.40 -6.93 -8.48
C LEU A 33 -5.07 -8.05 -9.29
N ASP A 34 -4.24 -8.74 -10.07
CA ASP A 34 -4.55 -9.96 -10.78
C ASP A 34 -3.55 -11.06 -10.41
N ARG A 35 -3.56 -12.16 -11.16
CA ARG A 35 -2.70 -13.32 -10.87
C ARG A 35 -1.21 -13.12 -11.14
N ASN A 36 -0.86 -12.07 -11.86
CA ASN A 36 0.44 -11.89 -12.51
C ASN A 36 1.19 -10.65 -12.04
N ASN A 37 0.53 -9.71 -11.35
CA ASN A 37 1.10 -8.41 -11.03
C ASN A 37 1.25 -8.14 -9.51
N TYR A 38 1.24 -9.20 -8.68
CA TYR A 38 1.22 -9.05 -7.22
C TYR A 38 2.33 -8.16 -6.67
N ILE A 39 3.58 -8.31 -7.12
CA ILE A 39 4.67 -7.49 -6.58
C ILE A 39 4.50 -6.01 -6.94
N LEU A 40 4.20 -5.70 -8.21
CA LEU A 40 3.95 -4.32 -8.65
C LEU A 40 2.77 -3.70 -7.89
N TRP A 41 1.68 -4.46 -7.74
CA TRP A 41 0.52 -4.06 -6.95
C TRP A 41 0.89 -3.82 -5.48
N LYS A 42 1.65 -4.73 -4.86
CA LYS A 42 2.08 -4.66 -3.46
C LYS A 42 2.87 -3.39 -3.21
N THR A 43 3.87 -3.10 -4.05
CA THR A 43 4.68 -1.88 -3.96
C THR A 43 3.82 -0.62 -4.04
N GLN A 44 2.84 -0.58 -4.95
CA GLN A 44 1.94 0.57 -5.08
C GLN A 44 1.02 0.73 -3.86
N MET A 45 0.45 -0.37 -3.37
CA MET A 45 -0.42 -0.34 -2.18
C MET A 45 0.37 0.06 -0.93
N GLU A 46 1.59 -0.47 -0.75
CA GLU A 46 2.49 -0.07 0.34
C GLU A 46 2.78 1.43 0.29
N ASN A 47 3.13 1.98 -0.88
CA ASN A 47 3.35 3.42 -1.03
C ASN A 47 2.12 4.25 -0.65
N VAL A 48 0.91 3.81 -1.01
CA VAL A 48 -0.33 4.48 -0.62
C VAL A 48 -0.51 4.45 0.90
N VAL A 49 -0.27 3.30 1.54
CA VAL A 49 -0.40 3.16 2.99
C VAL A 49 0.61 4.04 3.72
N TYR A 50 1.90 3.96 3.36
CA TYR A 50 2.98 4.75 3.99
C TYR A 50 2.81 6.25 3.78
N ALA A 51 2.43 6.69 2.57
CA ALA A 51 2.23 8.11 2.29
C ALA A 51 1.10 8.74 3.14
N ASN A 52 0.18 7.93 3.66
CA ASN A 52 -0.92 8.36 4.50
C ASN A 52 -0.72 8.02 5.99
N GLY A 53 0.40 7.39 6.37
CA GLY A 53 0.72 7.06 7.77
C GLY A 53 -0.16 5.95 8.37
N PHE A 54 -0.56 4.96 7.57
CA PHE A 54 -1.44 3.87 8.01
C PHE A 54 -0.77 2.48 8.05
N GLU A 55 0.56 2.43 8.03
CA GLU A 55 1.34 1.18 8.06
C GLU A 55 1.03 0.30 9.27
N GLU A 56 0.73 0.92 10.40
CA GLU A 56 0.39 0.25 11.65
C GLU A 56 -0.87 -0.63 11.58
N TYR A 57 -1.74 -0.40 10.59
CA TYR A 57 -2.96 -1.17 10.34
C TYR A 57 -2.72 -2.41 9.48
N ILE A 58 -1.69 -2.40 8.63
CA ILE A 58 -1.33 -3.58 7.81
C ILE A 58 -0.34 -4.49 8.52
N ASP A 59 0.51 -3.95 9.40
CA ASP A 59 1.53 -4.71 10.13
C ASP A 59 1.07 -5.17 11.54
N ASP A 60 -0.16 -4.81 11.94
CA ASP A 60 -0.76 -5.11 13.26
C ASP A 60 0.06 -4.57 14.45
N THR A 61 0.87 -3.53 14.22
CA THR A 61 1.61 -2.86 15.31
C THR A 61 0.70 -1.98 16.17
N LYS A 62 -0.51 -1.68 15.69
CA LYS A 62 -1.56 -0.98 16.43
C LYS A 62 -2.78 -1.88 16.66
N PRO A 63 -2.84 -2.59 17.79
CA PRO A 63 -3.93 -3.52 18.06
C PRO A 63 -5.27 -2.77 18.21
N CYS A 64 -6.35 -3.45 17.83
CA CYS A 64 -7.72 -2.95 17.96
C CYS A 64 -8.05 -2.67 19.45
N PRO A 65 -8.38 -1.41 19.83
CA PRO A 65 -8.79 -1.10 21.19
C PRO A 65 -10.11 -1.79 21.57
N PRO A 66 -10.40 -2.01 22.87
CA PRO A 66 -11.70 -2.48 23.32
C PRO A 66 -12.82 -1.55 22.86
N GLN A 67 -13.97 -2.11 22.45
CA GLN A 67 -15.12 -1.33 21.97
C GLN A 67 -15.73 -0.46 23.05
N GLU A 68 -15.73 -0.93 24.30
CA GLU A 68 -16.28 -0.23 25.46
C GLU A 68 -15.20 -0.07 26.53
N LEU A 69 -15.27 1.02 27.27
CA LEU A 69 -14.48 1.26 28.47
C LEU A 69 -15.04 0.43 29.64
N HIS A 70 -14.29 0.34 30.75
CA HIS A 70 -14.77 -0.31 31.97
C HIS A 70 -16.05 0.33 32.55
N THR A 71 -16.34 1.58 32.16
CA THR A 71 -17.55 2.33 32.50
C THR A 71 -18.76 1.98 31.62
N SER A 72 -18.63 1.02 30.69
CA SER A 72 -19.62 0.68 29.65
C SER A 72 -19.91 1.83 28.67
N GLU A 73 -19.01 2.81 28.60
CA GLU A 73 -19.07 3.89 27.62
C GLU A 73 -18.32 3.50 26.34
N LEU A 74 -18.77 4.03 25.20
CA LEU A 74 -18.13 3.80 23.91
C LEU A 74 -16.69 4.32 23.93
N ASN A 75 -15.73 3.46 23.57
CA ASN A 75 -14.34 3.87 23.47
C ASN A 75 -14.08 4.64 22.17
N LEU A 76 -13.80 5.94 22.26
CA LEU A 76 -13.50 6.79 21.10
C LEU A 76 -12.24 6.33 20.34
N ALA A 77 -11.26 5.73 21.04
CA ALA A 77 -10.07 5.19 20.39
C ALA A 77 -10.42 4.01 19.46
N PHE A 78 -11.39 3.17 19.85
CA PHE A 78 -11.89 2.10 18.99
C PHE A 78 -12.62 2.64 17.76
N VAL A 79 -13.45 3.68 17.93
CA VAL A 79 -14.15 4.32 16.79
C VAL A 79 -13.14 4.89 15.79
N GLN A 80 -12.13 5.59 16.28
CA GLN A 80 -11.07 6.14 15.44
C GLN A 80 -10.24 5.04 14.76
N TRP A 81 -9.83 4.02 15.53
CA TRP A 81 -9.10 2.88 14.97
C TRP A 81 -9.89 2.21 13.85
N ARG A 82 -11.17 1.92 14.10
CA ARG A 82 -12.07 1.30 13.12
C ARG A 82 -12.25 2.17 11.88
N HIS A 83 -12.29 3.49 12.03
CA HIS A 83 -12.39 4.39 10.89
C HIS A 83 -11.19 4.23 9.94
N PHE A 84 -9.96 4.33 10.48
CA PHE A 84 -8.75 4.20 9.68
C PHE A 84 -8.54 2.80 9.11
N ASP A 85 -8.81 1.74 9.90
CA ASP A 85 -8.77 0.37 9.41
C ASP A 85 -9.73 0.17 8.21
N ARG A 86 -10.95 0.71 8.30
CA ARG A 86 -11.93 0.64 7.19
C ARG A 86 -11.50 1.46 5.98
N MET A 87 -10.76 2.56 6.16
CA MET A 87 -10.18 3.31 5.05
C MET A 87 -9.15 2.47 4.29
N VAL A 88 -8.20 1.85 5.00
CA VAL A 88 -7.18 0.97 4.37
C VAL A 88 -7.86 -0.21 3.68
N LEU A 89 -8.84 -0.83 4.31
CA LEU A 89 -9.60 -1.93 3.72
C LEU A 89 -10.35 -1.50 2.44
N SER A 90 -10.89 -0.27 2.41
CA SER A 90 -11.53 0.28 1.20
C SER A 90 -10.53 0.46 0.06
N TRP A 91 -9.31 0.89 0.36
CA TRP A 91 -8.24 1.04 -0.63
C TRP A 91 -7.82 -0.32 -1.18
N LEU A 92 -7.65 -1.32 -0.31
CA LEU A 92 -7.39 -2.70 -0.72
C LEU A 92 -8.44 -3.13 -1.73
N TYR A 93 -9.73 -3.10 -1.37
CA TYR A 93 -10.81 -3.51 -2.28
C TYR A 93 -10.84 -2.74 -3.59
N SER A 94 -10.55 -1.43 -3.59
CA SER A 94 -10.54 -0.63 -4.82
C SER A 94 -9.44 -1.03 -5.80
N MET A 95 -8.34 -1.60 -5.29
CA MET A 95 -7.22 -2.10 -6.10
C MET A 95 -7.32 -3.59 -6.41
N LEU A 96 -8.45 -4.25 -6.21
CA LEU A 96 -8.62 -5.66 -6.60
C LEU A 96 -9.44 -5.81 -7.86
N THR A 97 -9.09 -6.82 -8.66
CA THR A 97 -10.04 -7.35 -9.64
C THR A 97 -11.19 -8.05 -8.90
N PRO A 98 -12.42 -8.12 -9.47
CA PRO A 98 -13.54 -8.82 -8.83
C PRO A 98 -13.23 -10.27 -8.45
N TYR A 99 -12.42 -10.94 -9.26
CA TYR A 99 -11.97 -12.31 -8.99
C TYR A 99 -11.15 -12.42 -7.70
N ILE A 100 -10.19 -11.51 -7.49
CA ILE A 100 -9.35 -11.51 -6.28
C ILE A 100 -10.13 -10.98 -5.08
N MET A 101 -11.01 -9.99 -5.26
CA MET A 101 -11.88 -9.49 -4.19
C MET A 101 -12.73 -10.62 -3.60
N GLY A 102 -13.26 -11.52 -4.43
CA GLY A 102 -14.01 -12.70 -3.97
C GLY A 102 -13.21 -13.65 -3.08
N GLN A 103 -11.88 -13.64 -3.13
CA GLN A 103 -11.01 -14.46 -2.27
C GLN A 103 -10.83 -13.89 -0.86
N ILE A 104 -11.12 -12.60 -0.68
CA ILE A 104 -10.90 -11.90 0.58
C ILE A 104 -12.18 -11.23 1.12
N ILE A 105 -13.32 -11.52 0.51
CA ILE A 105 -14.60 -10.98 0.98
C ILE A 105 -14.94 -11.60 2.34
N GLY A 106 -15.25 -10.76 3.32
CA GLY A 106 -15.63 -11.18 4.67
C GLY A 106 -14.56 -10.96 5.74
N PHE A 107 -13.33 -10.59 5.39
CA PHE A 107 -12.35 -10.13 6.37
C PHE A 107 -12.80 -8.83 7.03
N GLN A 108 -12.61 -8.76 8.35
CA GLN A 108 -13.11 -7.66 9.16
C GLN A 108 -12.08 -6.53 9.34
N THR A 109 -10.80 -6.85 9.20
CA THR A 109 -9.69 -5.91 9.34
C THR A 109 -8.89 -5.81 8.05
N SER A 110 -8.24 -4.67 7.85
CA SER A 110 -7.28 -4.45 6.76
C SER A 110 -6.07 -5.39 6.88
N HIS A 111 -5.59 -5.65 8.09
CA HIS A 111 -4.52 -6.62 8.37
C HIS A 111 -4.86 -8.02 7.84
N ASP A 112 -6.03 -8.57 8.19
CA ASP A 112 -6.41 -9.93 7.77
C ASP A 112 -6.50 -10.06 6.24
N ALA A 113 -7.06 -9.02 5.60
CA ALA A 113 -7.15 -8.93 4.14
C ALA A 113 -5.74 -8.87 3.51
N TRP A 114 -4.87 -8.02 4.04
CA TRP A 114 -3.48 -7.86 3.59
C TRP A 114 -2.70 -9.17 3.69
N MET A 115 -2.74 -9.82 4.86
CA MET A 115 -2.06 -11.09 5.11
C MET A 115 -2.58 -12.22 4.24
N THR A 116 -3.89 -12.25 3.97
CA THR A 116 -4.47 -13.25 3.08
C THR A 116 -4.02 -13.06 1.64
N LEU A 117 -4.02 -11.82 1.13
CA LEU A 117 -3.45 -11.52 -0.19
C LEU A 117 -1.97 -11.93 -0.25
N HIS A 118 -1.19 -11.58 0.77
CA HIS A 118 0.21 -11.99 0.85
C HIS A 118 0.38 -13.51 0.81
N LYS A 119 -0.42 -14.25 1.56
CA LYS A 119 -0.39 -15.71 1.56
C LYS A 119 -0.72 -16.30 0.20
N ILE A 120 -1.80 -15.84 -0.45
CA ILE A 120 -2.24 -16.31 -1.78
C ILE A 120 -1.12 -16.14 -2.80
N PHE A 121 -0.40 -15.02 -2.74
CA PHE A 121 0.57 -14.64 -3.76
C PHE A 121 2.02 -14.92 -3.40
N SER A 122 2.35 -15.27 -2.16
CA SER A 122 3.73 -15.54 -1.73
C SER A 122 4.40 -16.66 -2.52
N ALA A 123 3.71 -17.79 -2.73
CA ALA A 123 4.24 -18.93 -3.47
C ALA A 123 4.33 -18.66 -4.98
N SER A 124 3.29 -18.06 -5.57
CA SER A 124 3.26 -17.74 -6.99
C SER A 124 4.25 -16.64 -7.36
N SER A 125 4.51 -15.70 -6.45
CA SER A 125 5.47 -14.63 -6.63
C SER A 125 6.91 -15.14 -6.54
N LYS A 126 7.21 -16.04 -5.59
CA LYS A 126 8.52 -16.72 -5.55
C LYS A 126 8.78 -17.54 -6.81
N ALA A 127 7.77 -18.30 -7.26
CA ALA A 127 7.87 -19.05 -8.52
C ALA A 127 8.06 -18.12 -9.73
N ARG A 128 7.38 -16.97 -9.75
CA ARG A 128 7.54 -15.95 -10.80
C ARG A 128 8.94 -15.35 -10.82
N ILE A 129 9.50 -15.02 -9.65
CA ILE A 129 10.88 -14.52 -9.52
C ILE A 129 11.86 -15.55 -10.10
N VAL A 130 11.76 -16.81 -9.67
CA VAL A 130 12.62 -17.90 -10.18
C VAL A 130 12.45 -18.09 -11.70
N GLN A 131 11.21 -18.03 -12.19
CA GLN A 131 10.91 -18.15 -13.62
C GLN A 131 11.53 -16.99 -14.41
N LEU A 132 11.44 -15.75 -13.93
CA LEU A 132 12.04 -14.58 -14.58
C LEU A 132 13.58 -14.67 -14.60
N HIS A 133 14.20 -15.15 -13.53
CA HIS A 133 15.64 -15.42 -13.53
C HIS A 133 16.03 -16.51 -14.53
N LEU A 134 15.26 -17.60 -14.60
CA LEU A 134 15.51 -18.66 -15.56
C LEU A 134 15.34 -18.15 -17.00
N GLU A 135 14.30 -17.39 -17.27
CA GLU A 135 14.06 -16.77 -18.58
C GLU A 135 15.21 -15.84 -18.95
N PHE A 136 15.70 -15.01 -18.01
CA PHE A 136 16.85 -14.14 -18.24
C PHE A 136 18.12 -14.94 -18.57
N GLN A 137 18.45 -15.96 -17.76
CA GLN A 137 19.65 -16.78 -17.93
C GLN A 137 19.62 -17.65 -19.19
N THR A 138 18.45 -18.09 -19.61
CA THR A 138 18.28 -18.99 -20.77
C THR A 138 17.89 -18.25 -22.05
N ALA A 139 17.66 -16.93 -21.98
CA ALA A 139 17.31 -16.12 -23.12
C ALA A 139 18.46 -16.09 -24.13
N LYS A 140 18.24 -16.75 -25.27
CA LYS A 140 19.12 -16.73 -26.43
C LYS A 140 18.43 -15.99 -27.57
N LYS A 141 19.21 -15.30 -28.39
CA LYS A 141 18.71 -14.63 -29.60
C LYS A 141 17.97 -15.57 -30.54
N GLY A 142 18.47 -16.80 -30.72
CA GLY A 142 17.87 -17.76 -31.65
C GLY A 142 17.77 -17.21 -33.08
N VAL A 143 16.60 -17.38 -33.70
CA VAL A 143 16.25 -16.86 -35.04
C VAL A 143 15.63 -15.46 -34.99
N ASP A 144 15.40 -14.90 -33.79
CA ASP A 144 14.72 -13.63 -33.63
C ASP A 144 15.59 -12.46 -34.15
N PRO A 145 14.96 -11.42 -34.73
CA PRO A 145 15.66 -10.18 -35.03
C PRO A 145 16.32 -9.60 -33.77
N MET A 146 17.51 -9.00 -33.92
CA MET A 146 18.29 -8.47 -32.80
C MET A 146 17.48 -7.52 -31.90
N LEU A 147 16.61 -6.70 -32.51
CA LEU A 147 15.76 -5.77 -31.78
C LEU A 147 14.73 -6.48 -30.89
N GLU A 148 14.12 -7.56 -31.35
CA GLU A 148 13.15 -8.32 -30.55
C GLU A 148 13.83 -9.03 -29.39
N TYR A 149 15.03 -9.57 -29.61
CA TYR A 149 15.84 -10.15 -28.53
C TYR A 149 16.19 -9.10 -27.46
N ILE A 150 16.65 -7.91 -27.86
CA ILE A 150 16.95 -6.81 -26.93
C ILE A 150 15.70 -6.38 -26.16
N LEU A 151 14.56 -6.22 -26.83
CA LEU A 151 13.30 -5.86 -26.18
C LEU A 151 12.85 -6.93 -25.18
N LYS A 152 13.03 -8.21 -25.50
CA LYS A 152 12.71 -9.33 -24.61
C LYS A 152 13.59 -9.32 -23.35
N ILE A 153 14.91 -9.21 -23.50
CA ILE A 153 15.85 -9.09 -22.37
C ILE A 153 15.51 -7.87 -21.52
N LYS A 154 15.27 -6.72 -22.15
CA LYS A 154 14.88 -5.50 -21.45
C LYS A 154 13.58 -5.69 -20.67
N THR A 155 12.56 -6.30 -21.27
CA THR A 155 11.29 -6.58 -20.58
C THR A 155 11.48 -7.46 -19.36
N ILE A 156 12.29 -8.52 -19.46
CA ILE A 156 12.59 -9.41 -18.32
C ILE A 156 13.35 -8.64 -17.22
N SER A 157 14.33 -7.82 -17.60
CA SER A 157 15.11 -6.98 -16.67
C SER A 157 14.25 -5.92 -15.99
N ASP A 158 13.36 -5.25 -16.72
CA ASP A 158 12.42 -4.26 -16.20
C ASP A 158 11.45 -4.93 -15.21
N ASN A 159 10.98 -6.15 -15.52
CA ASN A 159 10.13 -6.94 -14.63
C ASN A 159 10.88 -7.34 -13.35
N LEU A 160 12.12 -7.80 -13.45
CA LEU A 160 12.99 -8.13 -12.31
C LEU A 160 13.27 -6.89 -11.43
N THR A 161 13.53 -5.75 -12.05
CA THR A 161 13.71 -4.47 -11.35
C THR A 161 12.43 -4.02 -10.64
N ALA A 162 11.28 -4.10 -11.33
CA ALA A 162 9.98 -3.73 -10.77
C ALA A 162 9.57 -4.59 -9.57
N ILE A 163 10.11 -5.81 -9.47
CA ILE A 163 9.86 -6.71 -8.34
C ILE A 163 10.92 -6.63 -7.23
N GLY A 164 11.83 -5.67 -7.30
CA GLY A 164 12.87 -5.44 -6.28
C GLY A 164 14.08 -6.38 -6.39
N GLU A 165 14.20 -7.11 -7.50
CA GLU A 165 15.30 -8.04 -7.79
C GLU A 165 16.08 -7.54 -9.02
N PRO A 166 16.71 -6.35 -8.99
CA PRO A 166 17.39 -5.80 -10.14
C PRO A 166 18.53 -6.72 -10.60
N VAL A 167 18.68 -6.90 -11.90
CA VAL A 167 19.80 -7.64 -12.46
C VAL A 167 21.04 -6.75 -12.39
N GLU A 168 22.10 -7.20 -11.70
CA GLU A 168 23.40 -6.52 -11.76
C GLU A 168 23.96 -6.56 -13.19
N GLU A 169 24.40 -5.39 -13.71
CA GLU A 169 24.92 -5.21 -15.08
C GLU A 169 26.08 -6.16 -15.44
N THR A 170 26.72 -6.78 -14.44
CA THR A 170 27.81 -7.75 -14.57
C THR A 170 27.41 -9.09 -15.21
N ASN A 171 26.12 -9.36 -15.41
CA ASN A 171 25.63 -10.56 -16.12
C ASN A 171 25.31 -10.31 -17.61
N HIS A 172 25.77 -9.22 -18.20
CA HIS A 172 25.71 -9.00 -19.64
C HIS A 172 26.76 -9.88 -20.34
N ILE A 173 26.43 -11.15 -20.56
CA ILE A 173 27.22 -12.00 -21.47
C ILE A 173 26.91 -11.54 -22.90
N LEU A 174 27.87 -10.80 -23.48
CA LEU A 174 28.02 -10.55 -24.91
C LEU A 174 28.15 -11.87 -25.69
#